data_AF-A0A3R6AEZ2-F1
#
_entry.id   AF-A0A3R6AEZ2-F1
#
_cell.length_a   1.000
_cell.length_b   1.000
_cell.length_c   1.000
_cell.angle_alpha   90.00
_cell.angle_beta   90.00
_cell.angle_gamma   90.00
#
_symmetry.space_group_name_H-M   'P 1'
#
loop_
_entity.id
_entity.type
_entity.pdbx_description
1 polymer ?
#
loop_
_entity_poly.entity_id
_entity_poly.type
_entity_poly.pdbx_seq_one_letter_code
_entity_poly.pdbx_strand_id
1 'polypeptide(L)' 'MQTNNSKEKVRQLQNKLYLTAKKCDSRRFHALYDKVYRDDVLFEAWKRVKANKGSSGVDGIGIEDIEEMGIEKYLSEIK' A
#
# COMPACT_ATOMS: atom_id res chain seq x y z
N MET A 1 -10.45 14.68 -2.99
CA MET A 1 -9.30 15.45 -3.53
C MET A 1 -8.04 14.63 -3.36
N GLN A 2 -7.50 14.06 -4.45
CA GLN A 2 -6.25 13.31 -4.39
C GLN A 2 -5.11 14.33 -4.40
N THR A 3 -4.53 14.58 -3.23
CA THR A 3 -3.43 15.55 -3.10
C THR A 3 -2.16 14.93 -3.66
N ASN A 4 -1.40 15.68 -4.48
CA ASN A 4 -0.09 15.28 -5.02
C ASN A 4 0.96 14.88 -3.94
N ASN A 5 0.60 15.00 -2.66
CA ASN A 5 1.39 14.74 -1.47
C ASN A 5 1.23 13.29 -0.93
N SER A 6 0.25 12.48 -1.40
CA SER A 6 0.06 11.10 -0.89
C SER A 6 1.29 10.21 -1.12
N LYS A 7 1.83 10.20 -2.35
CA LYS A 7 3.03 9.42 -2.71
C LYS A 7 4.26 9.84 -1.89
N GLU A 8 4.43 11.13 -1.66
CA GLU A 8 5.52 11.68 -0.85
C GLU A 8 5.39 11.26 0.62
N LYS A 9 4.19 11.33 1.20
CA LYS A 9 3.91 10.84 2.56
C LYS A 9 4.21 9.35 2.72
N VAL A 10 3.79 8.53 1.76
CA VAL A 10 4.10 7.10 1.76
C VAL A 10 5.61 6.87 1.69
N ARG A 11 6.33 7.63 0.85
CA ARG A 11 7.79 7.53 0.74
C ARG A 11 8.51 7.98 2.01
N GLN A 12 8.05 9.05 2.65
CA GLN A 12 8.57 9.53 3.93
C GLN A 12 8.39 8.48 5.04
N LEU A 13 7.21 7.83 5.11
CA LEU A 13 6.95 6.73 6.02
C LEU A 13 7.93 5.57 5.78
N GLN A 14 8.07 5.12 4.53
CA GLN A 14 9.00 4.06 4.13
C GLN A 14 10.44 4.38 4.54
N ASN A 15 10.94 5.59 4.23
CA ASN A 15 12.29 6.01 4.57
C ASN A 15 12.52 6.06 6.09
N LYS A 16 11.54 6.56 6.85
CA LYS A 16 11.66 6.63 8.31
C LYS A 16 11.72 5.26 8.95
N LEU A 17 10.88 4.32 8.50
CA LEU A 17 10.91 2.92 8.94
C LEU A 17 12.26 2.28 8.59
N TYR A 18 12.71 2.44 7.35
CA TYR A 18 13.99 1.91 6.86
C TYR A 18 15.18 2.41 7.68
N LEU A 19 15.35 3.72 7.82
CA LEU A 19 16.48 4.31 8.54
C LEU A 19 16.46 3.94 10.04
N THR A 20 15.27 3.87 10.64
CA THR A 20 15.13 3.47 12.04
C THR A 20 15.52 2.01 12.24
N ALA A 21 15.03 1.11 11.38
CA ALA A 21 15.36 -0.31 11.44
C ALA A 21 16.85 -0.57 11.14
N LYS A 22 17.46 0.18 10.21
CA LYS A 22 18.90 0.10 9.93
C LYS A 22 19.77 0.59 11.09
N LYS A 23 19.31 1.57 11.87
CA LYS A 23 20.04 2.08 13.03
C LYS A 23 19.88 1.21 14.28
N CYS A 24 18.73 0.56 14.44
CA CYS A 24 18.41 -0.25 15.61
C CYS A 24 17.54 -1.43 15.19
N ASP A 25 18.18 -2.59 15.05
CA ASP A 25 17.55 -3.86 14.65
C ASP A 25 16.54 -4.40 15.67
N SER A 26 16.74 -4.11 16.96
CA SER A 26 15.85 -4.49 18.06
C SER A 26 14.63 -3.58 18.21
N ARG A 27 14.53 -2.48 17.46
CA ARG A 27 13.41 -1.53 17.55
C ARG A 27 12.11 -2.17 17.06
N ARG A 28 11.11 -2.22 17.94
CA ARG A 28 9.74 -2.62 17.59
C ARG A 28 8.90 -1.43 17.11
N PHE A 29 8.09 -1.66 16.08
CA PHE A 29 7.12 -0.69 15.55
C PHE A 29 5.70 -1.12 15.92
N HIS A 30 5.24 -0.69 17.10
CA HIS A 30 3.97 -1.16 17.68
C HIS A 30 2.71 -0.80 16.87
N ALA A 31 2.78 0.23 16.02
CA ALA A 31 1.67 0.68 15.18
C ALA A 31 1.94 0.44 13.68
N LEU A 32 2.86 -0.47 13.32
CA LEU A 32 3.20 -0.69 11.92
C LEU A 32 1.98 -1.13 11.10
N TYR A 33 1.15 -2.01 11.67
CA TYR A 33 -0.09 -2.48 11.06
C TYR A 33 -1.01 -1.29 10.70
N ASP A 34 -1.38 -0.47 11.68
CA ASP A 34 -2.20 0.72 11.47
C ASP A 34 -1.63 1.67 10.40
N LYS A 35 -0.30 1.80 10.31
CA LYS A 35 0.35 2.66 9.32
C LYS A 35 0.35 2.05 7.91
N VAL A 36 0.40 0.72 7.78
CA VAL A 36 0.35 0.03 6.48
C VAL A 36 -1.07 0.03 5.91
N TYR A 37 -2.10 -0.08 6.76
CA TYR A 37 -3.51 -0.09 6.36
C TYR A 37 -4.12 1.30 6.13
N ARG A 38 -3.33 2.37 6.21
CA ARG A 38 -3.81 3.73 5.93
C ARG A 38 -4.20 3.86 4.45
N ASP A 39 -5.31 4.54 4.16
CA ASP A 39 -5.87 4.60 2.80
C ASP A 39 -4.86 5.08 1.77
N ASP A 40 -4.10 6.14 2.06
CA ASP A 40 -3.08 6.65 1.15
C ASP A 40 -1.96 5.64 0.86
N VAL A 41 -1.62 4.76 1.81
CA VAL A 41 -0.64 3.69 1.63
C VAL A 41 -1.22 2.59 0.74
N LEU A 42 -2.45 2.15 1.01
CA LEU A 42 -3.13 1.12 0.23
C LEU A 42 -3.36 1.57 -1.23
N PHE A 43 -3.78 2.82 -1.45
CA PHE A 43 -3.93 3.38 -2.78
C PHE A 43 -2.61 3.49 -3.54
N GLU A 44 -1.53 3.93 -2.89
CA GLU A 44 -0.22 3.98 -3.54
C GLU A 44 0.37 2.58 -3.80
N ALA A 45 0.05 1.59 -2.95
CA ALA A 45 0.40 0.19 -3.19
C ALA A 45 -0.34 -0.35 -4.43
N TRP A 46 -1.65 -0.12 -4.52
CA TRP A 46 -2.46 -0.50 -5.69
C TRP A 46 -1.88 0.09 -6.99
N LYS A 47 -1.58 1.39 -7.02
CA LYS A 47 -0.98 2.05 -8.20
C LYS A 47 0.31 1.36 -8.65
N ARG A 48 1.17 0.93 -7.71
CA ARG A 48 2.42 0.22 -8.00
C ARG A 48 2.16 -1.19 -8.53
N VAL A 49 1.22 -1.93 -7.95
CA VAL A 49 0.82 -3.27 -8.41
C VAL A 49 0.28 -3.20 -9.83
N LYS A 50 -0.68 -2.30 -10.08
CA LYS A 50 -1.23 -2.07 -11.43
C LYS A 50 -0.14 -1.70 -12.45
N ALA A 51 0.80 -0.84 -12.06
CA ALA A 51 1.89 -0.42 -12.95
C ALA A 51 2.84 -1.55 -13.33
N ASN A 52 3.05 -2.54 -12.45
CA ASN A 52 3.93 -3.67 -12.73
C ASN A 52 3.38 -4.57 -13.84
N LYS A 53 2.04 -4.60 -14.00
CA LYS A 53 1.32 -5.52 -14.89
C LYS A 53 1.59 -6.98 -14.49
N GLY A 54 0.57 -7.82 -14.53
CA GLY A 54 0.71 -9.19 -14.03
C GLY A 54 -0.47 -10.05 -14.41
N SER A 55 -0.25 -11.36 -14.38
CA SER A 55 -1.32 -12.34 -14.48
C SER A 55 -2.01 -12.49 -13.12
N SER A 56 -3.25 -12.95 -13.16
CA SER A 56 -3.98 -13.34 -11.97
C SER A 56 -3.26 -14.44 -11.19
N GLY A 57 -3.51 -14.49 -9.88
CA GLY A 57 -3.01 -15.53 -9.01
C GLY A 57 -3.79 -16.83 -9.16
N VAL A 58 -3.61 -17.74 -8.20
CA VAL A 58 -4.40 -18.99 -8.10
C VAL A 58 -5.89 -18.73 -7.85
N ASP A 59 -6.24 -17.53 -7.37
CA ASP A 59 -7.61 -17.05 -7.21
C ASP A 59 -8.28 -16.65 -8.54
N GLY A 60 -7.50 -16.52 -9.62
CA GLY A 60 -8.01 -16.11 -10.92
C GLY A 60 -8.37 -14.63 -11.03
N ILE A 61 -8.18 -13.83 -9.98
CA ILE A 61 -8.55 -12.40 -9.94
C ILE A 61 -7.45 -11.57 -10.62
N GLY A 62 -7.81 -10.91 -11.71
CA GLY A 62 -6.96 -9.99 -12.46
C GLY A 62 -7.07 -8.55 -11.98
N ILE A 63 -6.31 -7.66 -12.64
CA ILE A 63 -6.41 -6.21 -12.39
C ILE A 63 -7.78 -5.71 -12.86
N GLU A 64 -8.24 -6.19 -14.00
CA GLU A 64 -9.50 -5.81 -14.63
C GLU A 64 -10.70 -6.13 -13.74
N ASP A 65 -10.71 -7.30 -13.10
CA ASP A 65 -11.78 -7.71 -12.17
C ASP A 65 -11.87 -6.76 -10.96
N ILE A 66 -10.72 -6.33 -10.43
CA ILE A 66 -10.65 -5.37 -9.31
C ILE A 66 -11.11 -3.98 -9.76
N GLU A 67 -10.79 -3.58 -10.99
CA GLU A 67 -11.27 -2.32 -11.56
C GLU A 67 -12.79 -2.31 -11.77
N GLU A 68 -13.36 -3.42 -12.22
CA GLU A 68 -14.80 -3.61 -12.37
C GLU A 68 -15.52 -3.63 -11.02
N MET A 69 -14.97 -4.32 -10.02
CA MET A 69 -15.48 -4.32 -8.64
C MET A 69 -15.46 -2.92 -8.00
N GLY A 70 -14.50 -2.10 -8.41
CA GLY A 70 -14.24 -0.77 -7.88
C GLY A 70 -13.08 -0.76 -6.89
N ILE A 71 -12.03 0.00 -7.22
CA ILE A 71 -10.79 0.08 -6.45
C ILE A 71 -11.03 0.49 -4.99
N GLU A 72 -11.88 1.51 -4.75
CA GLU A 72 -12.13 2.00 -3.39
C GLU A 72 -12.82 0.94 -2.53
N LYS A 73 -13.77 0.20 -3.12
CA LYS A 73 -14.48 -0.89 -2.47
C LYS A 73 -13.50 -2.01 -2.12
N TYR A 74 -12.73 -2.47 -3.10
CA TYR A 74 -11.71 -3.50 -2.90
C TYR A 74 -10.72 -3.13 -1.79
N LEU A 75 -10.18 -1.91 -1.80
CA LEU A 75 -9.23 -1.46 -0.77
C LEU A 75 -9.87 -1.33 0.62
N SER A 76 -11.18 -1.06 0.71
CA SER A 76 -11.89 -0.99 1.99
C SER A 76 -12.09 -2.36 2.64
N GLU A 77 -12.17 -3.42 1.83
CA GLU A 77 -12.34 -4.81 2.28
C GLU A 77 -11.04 -5.46 2.77
N ILE A 78 -9.88 -4.83 2.54
CA ILE A 78 -8.58 -5.33 2.97
C ILE A 78 -8.41 -5.22 4.50
N LYS A 79 -9.07 -4.24 5.14
CA LYS A 79 -8.90 -3.88 6.56
C LYS A 79 -9.58 -4.83 7.54
#